data_AF-R8BF01-F1
#
_entry.id   AF-R8BF01-F1
#
_cell.length_a   1.000
_cell.length_b   1.000
_cell.length_c   1.000
_cell.angle_alpha   90.00
_cell.angle_beta   90.00
_cell.angle_gamma   90.00
#
_symmetry.space_group_name_H-M   'P 1'
#
loop_
_entity.id
_entity.type
_entity.pdbx_description
1 polymer ?
#
loop_
_entity_poly.entity_id
_entity_poly.type
_entity_poly.pdbx_seq_one_letter_code
_entity_poly.pdbx_strand_id
1 'polypeptide(L)'
;MYNTITSDGFVAAPACPSSHPVRMPQVTYETTWDTSKFNSMWPSGAPNPFVWSFEGTAAGTHADYMFGWKGDALQRAMDKSECFYDGCGSITKQPMSTANQCSVKNMVSEETDGWLKELPGMANMKK
;
A
#
# COMPACT_ATOMS: atom_id res chain seq x y z
N MET A 1 12.57 -0.13 -20.30
CA MET A 1 11.22 -0.67 -20.03
C MET A 1 10.33 -0.28 -21.19
N TYR A 2 9.66 -1.23 -21.83
CA TYR A 2 8.74 -0.94 -22.94
C TYR A 2 7.31 -0.90 -22.40
N ASN A 3 6.58 0.19 -22.61
CA ASN A 3 5.19 0.31 -22.18
C ASN A 3 4.27 -0.32 -23.24
N THR A 4 3.61 -1.41 -22.89
CA THR A 4 2.62 -2.07 -23.75
C THR A 4 1.17 -1.73 -23.38
N ILE A 5 0.92 -0.91 -22.35
CA ILE A 5 -0.43 -0.53 -21.91
C ILE A 5 -1.11 0.31 -23.00
N THR A 6 -2.32 -0.09 -23.40
CA THR A 6 -3.11 0.58 -24.45
C THR A 6 -4.38 1.26 -23.92
N SER A 7 -4.70 1.09 -22.64
CA SER A 7 -5.85 1.71 -21.99
C SER A 7 -5.60 1.85 -20.49
N ASP A 8 -6.21 2.86 -19.88
CA ASP A 8 -6.15 3.04 -18.43
C ASP A 8 -6.94 1.95 -17.70
N GLY A 9 -6.51 1.61 -16.48
CA GLY A 9 -7.15 0.61 -15.61
C GLY A 9 -6.30 -0.63 -15.35
N PHE A 10 -6.88 -1.60 -14.61
CA PHE A 10 -6.25 -2.87 -14.24
C PHE A 10 -6.58 -3.96 -15.28
N VAL A 11 -6.08 -3.78 -16.51
CA VAL A 11 -6.27 -4.74 -17.60
C VAL A 11 -4.97 -5.41 -17.98
N ALA A 12 -5.05 -6.68 -18.41
CA ALA A 12 -3.89 -7.40 -18.89
C ALA A 12 -3.31 -6.72 -20.14
N ALA A 13 -2.03 -6.36 -20.10
CA ALA A 13 -1.38 -5.74 -21.24
C ALA A 13 -1.22 -6.73 -22.42
N PRO A 14 -1.20 -6.25 -23.68
CA PRO A 14 -0.83 -7.00 -24.88
C PRO A 14 0.53 -7.72 -24.78
N ALA A 15 0.78 -8.66 -25.70
CA ALA A 15 2.01 -9.43 -25.74
C ALA A 15 3.27 -8.54 -25.78
N CYS A 16 4.33 -9.00 -25.11
CA CYS A 16 5.61 -8.30 -25.12
C CYS A 16 6.28 -8.38 -26.50
N PRO A 17 6.96 -7.33 -26.98
CA PRO A 17 7.79 -7.40 -28.17
C PRO A 17 8.90 -8.45 -28.03
N SER A 18 9.35 -9.04 -29.13
CA SER A 18 10.42 -10.05 -29.12
C SER A 18 11.75 -9.55 -28.55
N SER A 19 12.03 -8.24 -28.66
CA SER A 19 13.22 -7.60 -28.08
C SER A 19 13.15 -7.46 -26.56
N HIS A 20 11.97 -7.59 -25.97
CA HIS A 20 11.74 -7.42 -24.53
C HIS A 20 10.75 -8.49 -24.04
N PRO A 21 11.10 -9.79 -24.10
CA PRO A 21 10.15 -10.89 -23.94
C PRO A 21 9.66 -11.10 -22.50
N VAL A 22 10.30 -10.46 -21.52
CA VAL A 22 9.98 -10.61 -20.10
C VAL A 22 8.94 -9.58 -19.70
N ARG A 23 7.77 -10.07 -19.27
CA ARG A 23 6.69 -9.24 -18.73
C ARG A 23 7.01 -8.81 -17.30
N MET A 24 6.77 -7.55 -16.98
CA MET A 24 6.82 -7.05 -15.60
C MET A 24 5.41 -7.01 -15.00
N PRO A 25 5.24 -7.37 -13.71
CA PRO A 25 3.94 -7.29 -13.06
C PRO A 25 3.51 -5.83 -12.86
N GLN A 26 2.21 -5.58 -13.00
CA GLN A 26 1.60 -4.34 -12.53
C GLN A 26 1.33 -4.47 -11.03
N VAL A 27 1.67 -3.44 -10.25
CA VAL A 27 1.35 -3.37 -8.83
C VAL A 27 0.27 -2.34 -8.62
N THR A 28 -0.78 -2.75 -7.90
CA THR A 28 -1.89 -1.87 -7.50
C THR A 28 -1.77 -1.59 -6.02
N TYR A 29 -1.74 -0.31 -5.65
CA TYR A 29 -1.82 0.13 -4.26
C TYR A 29 -3.19 0.74 -4.00
N GLU A 30 -3.89 0.17 -3.04
CA GLU A 30 -5.13 0.70 -2.51
C GLU A 30 -4.92 1.01 -1.03
N THR A 31 -5.22 2.24 -0.61
CA THR A 31 -5.17 2.64 0.79
C THR A 31 -6.56 3.07 1.20
N THR A 32 -7.16 2.30 2.12
CA THR A 32 -8.49 2.56 2.64
C THR A 32 -8.41 2.95 4.11
N TRP A 33 -9.03 4.08 4.46
CA TRP A 33 -9.12 4.54 5.84
C TRP A 33 -10.57 4.42 6.32
N ASP A 34 -10.85 3.52 7.26
CA ASP A 34 -12.14 3.45 7.93
C ASP A 34 -12.23 4.51 9.04
N THR A 35 -12.74 5.68 8.68
CA THR A 35 -12.93 6.79 9.62
C THR A 35 -14.27 6.75 10.37
N SER A 36 -15.13 5.77 10.07
CA SER A 36 -16.50 5.72 10.61
C SER A 36 -16.53 5.62 12.14
N LYS A 37 -15.52 4.97 12.71
CA LYS A 37 -15.34 4.76 14.16
C LYS A 37 -15.15 6.07 14.94
N PHE A 38 -14.77 7.14 14.26
CA PHE A 38 -14.49 8.43 14.89
C PHE A 38 -15.67 9.40 14.80
N ASN A 39 -16.74 9.06 14.08
CA ASN A 39 -17.88 9.97 13.82
C ASN A 39 -18.50 10.60 15.08
N SER A 40 -18.37 9.97 16.26
CA SER A 40 -18.88 10.48 17.54
C SER A 40 -17.93 11.44 18.26
N MET A 41 -16.72 11.68 17.73
CA MET A 41 -15.67 12.47 18.40
C MET A 41 -15.74 13.98 18.09
N TRP A 42 -16.61 14.44 17.19
CA TRP A 42 -16.77 15.87 16.88
C TRP A 42 -18.25 16.26 16.72
N PRO A 43 -18.59 17.56 16.90
CA PRO A 43 -19.96 18.02 16.73
C PRO A 43 -20.49 17.79 15.32
N SER A 44 -21.75 17.37 15.21
CA SER A 44 -22.44 17.26 13.92
C SER A 44 -22.42 18.61 13.19
N GLY A 45 -22.03 18.59 11.91
CA GLY A 45 -21.89 19.79 11.08
C GLY A 45 -20.54 20.52 11.21
N ALA A 46 -19.65 20.10 12.10
CA ALA A 46 -18.27 20.58 12.11
C ALA A 46 -17.46 20.00 10.92
N PRO A 47 -16.43 20.70 10.42
CA PRO A 47 -15.53 20.17 9.39
C PRO A 47 -14.87 18.85 9.80
N ASN A 48 -14.58 17.99 8.82
CA ASN A 48 -13.84 16.75 9.06
C ASN A 48 -12.48 17.08 9.70
N PRO A 49 -12.18 16.56 10.91
CA PRO A 49 -10.95 16.89 11.62
C PRO A 49 -9.72 16.17 11.08
N PHE A 50 -9.87 15.18 10.18
CA PHE A 50 -8.74 14.45 9.62
C PHE A 50 -8.01 15.25 8.55
N VAL A 51 -6.70 15.38 8.74
CA VAL A 51 -5.77 15.92 7.75
C VAL A 51 -4.79 14.82 7.34
N TRP A 52 -4.28 14.89 6.11
CA TRP A 52 -3.16 14.04 5.71
C TRP A 52 -1.94 14.35 6.58
N SER A 53 -1.08 13.35 6.81
CA SER A 53 0.15 13.44 7.62
C SER A 53 1.15 14.51 7.16
N PHE A 54 0.92 15.13 6.00
CA PHE A 54 1.67 16.29 5.48
C PHE A 54 0.90 17.62 5.68
N GLU A 55 0.08 17.69 6.74
CA GLU A 55 -0.77 18.84 7.11
C GLU A 55 -1.66 19.36 5.97
N GLY A 56 -2.00 18.50 4.99
CA GLY A 56 -2.76 18.89 3.80
C GLY A 56 -2.01 19.82 2.83
N THR A 57 -0.73 20.09 3.06
CA THR A 57 0.11 20.98 2.22
C THR A 57 0.84 20.25 1.09
N ALA A 58 0.94 18.91 1.20
CA ALA A 58 1.51 18.06 0.17
C ALA A 58 0.75 16.74 0.06
N ALA A 59 0.81 16.12 -1.12
CA ALA A 59 0.45 14.72 -1.29
C ALA A 59 1.62 13.87 -0.80
N GLY A 60 1.39 12.93 0.10
CA GLY A 60 2.43 12.00 0.48
C GLY A 60 1.87 10.64 0.87
N THR A 61 2.03 9.71 -0.05
CA THR A 61 2.06 8.28 0.24
C THR A 61 3.43 7.82 -0.21
N HIS A 62 4.25 7.35 0.74
CA HIS A 62 5.51 6.68 0.45
C HIS A 62 5.29 5.19 0.70
N ALA A 63 5.61 4.37 -0.29
CA ALA A 63 5.49 2.92 -0.19
C ALA A 63 6.81 2.30 -0.62
N ASP A 64 7.51 1.69 0.34
CA ASP A 64 8.61 0.79 0.04
C ASP A 64 8.04 -0.58 -0.31
N TYR A 65 8.17 -0.96 -1.57
CA TYR A 65 7.74 -2.27 -2.01
C TYR A 65 8.87 -3.28 -1.90
N MET A 66 8.84 -4.06 -0.83
CA MET A 66 9.77 -5.15 -0.62
C MET A 66 9.07 -6.49 -0.81
N PHE A 67 9.57 -7.29 -1.74
CA PHE A 67 9.06 -8.63 -1.99
C PHE A 67 9.99 -9.70 -1.44
N GLY A 68 9.43 -10.55 -0.57
CA GLY A 68 10.01 -11.85 -0.20
C GLY A 68 9.16 -12.98 -0.76
N TRP A 69 9.26 -13.27 -2.06
CA TRP A 69 8.58 -14.44 -2.62
C TRP A 69 9.38 -15.70 -2.31
N LYS A 70 8.74 -16.71 -1.73
CA LYS A 70 9.37 -18.00 -1.50
C LYS A 70 9.51 -18.76 -2.82
N GLY A 71 10.75 -18.92 -3.30
CA GLY A 71 11.05 -19.64 -4.53
C GLY A 71 10.41 -18.99 -5.76
N ASP A 72 9.73 -19.79 -6.57
CA ASP A 72 9.06 -19.43 -7.84
C ASP A 72 7.62 -18.91 -7.66
N ALA A 73 7.21 -18.53 -6.44
CA ALA A 73 5.84 -18.10 -6.16
C ALA A 73 5.37 -16.91 -7.02
N LEU A 74 6.25 -15.94 -7.28
CA LEU A 74 5.91 -14.81 -8.16
C LEU A 74 5.65 -15.27 -9.60
N GLN A 75 6.50 -16.16 -10.13
CA GLN A 75 6.36 -16.65 -11.49
C GLN A 75 5.06 -17.45 -11.65
N ARG A 76 4.73 -18.32 -10.68
CA ARG A 76 3.45 -19.04 -10.67
C ARG A 76 2.23 -18.14 -10.63
N ALA A 77 2.31 -16.99 -9.94
CA ALA A 77 1.24 -16.01 -9.94
C ALA A 77 1.11 -15.31 -11.31
N MET A 78 2.24 -14.97 -11.93
CA MET A 78 2.28 -14.27 -13.22
C MET A 78 1.88 -15.14 -14.42
N ASP A 79 2.14 -16.45 -14.37
CA ASP A 79 1.80 -17.40 -15.45
C ASP A 79 0.31 -17.76 -15.50
N LYS A 80 -0.48 -17.24 -14.56
CA LYS A 80 -1.85 -17.65 -14.27
C LYS A 80 -2.82 -16.48 -14.43
N SER A 81 -3.78 -16.62 -15.32
CA SER A 81 -4.78 -15.57 -15.61
C SER A 81 -5.81 -15.40 -14.49
N GLU A 82 -5.94 -16.39 -13.59
CA GLU A 82 -6.84 -16.33 -12.45
C GLU A 82 -6.35 -15.43 -11.30
N CYS A 83 -5.13 -14.90 -11.39
CA CYS A 83 -4.54 -14.06 -10.36
C CYS A 83 -5.00 -12.60 -10.50
N PHE A 84 -6.07 -12.25 -9.78
CA PHE A 84 -6.65 -10.91 -9.69
C PHE A 84 -7.19 -10.65 -8.28
N TYR A 85 -6.75 -9.54 -7.66
CA TYR A 85 -7.12 -9.14 -6.30
C TYR A 85 -6.85 -10.26 -5.28
N ASP A 86 -7.88 -10.76 -4.60
CA ASP A 86 -7.77 -11.87 -3.66
C ASP A 86 -7.79 -13.22 -4.36
N GLY A 87 -8.22 -13.34 -5.61
CA GLY A 87 -8.21 -14.58 -6.38
C GLY A 87 -6.82 -14.85 -6.91
N CYS A 88 -6.13 -15.90 -6.42
CA CYS A 88 -4.92 -16.44 -7.04
C CYS A 88 -4.64 -17.81 -6.41
N GLY A 89 -5.05 -18.88 -7.09
CA GLY A 89 -4.95 -20.25 -6.57
C GLY A 89 -3.52 -20.82 -6.60
N SER A 90 -2.62 -20.19 -7.35
CA SER A 90 -1.24 -20.64 -7.56
C SER A 90 -0.26 -20.23 -6.46
N ILE A 91 -0.74 -19.49 -5.46
CA ILE A 91 0.03 -19.04 -4.30
C ILE A 91 -0.66 -19.44 -3.00
N THR A 92 0.14 -19.85 -2.02
CA THR A 92 -0.36 -20.13 -0.67
C THR A 92 -0.69 -18.81 0.02
N LYS A 93 -1.95 -18.67 0.43
CA LYS A 93 -2.41 -17.54 1.24
C LYS A 93 -2.30 -17.89 2.71
N GLN A 94 -2.08 -16.88 3.54
CA GLN A 94 -2.17 -16.99 4.99
C GLN A 94 -3.34 -16.14 5.51
N PRO A 95 -4.02 -16.55 6.59
CA PRO A 95 -4.99 -15.70 7.26
C PRO A 95 -4.34 -14.39 7.72
N MET A 96 -5.08 -13.27 7.62
CA MET A 96 -4.60 -11.97 8.11
C MET A 96 -4.31 -11.99 9.62
N SER A 97 -5.03 -12.81 10.39
CA SER A 97 -4.74 -13.01 11.82
C SER A 97 -3.36 -13.59 12.08
N THR A 98 -2.82 -14.41 11.16
CA THR A 98 -1.44 -14.91 11.22
C THR A 98 -0.46 -13.84 10.74
N ALA A 99 -0.78 -13.14 9.64
CA ALA A 99 0.06 -12.07 9.11
C ALA A 99 0.31 -10.97 10.14
N ASN A 100 -0.73 -10.57 10.89
CA ASN A 100 -0.69 -9.53 11.91
C ASN A 100 0.14 -9.91 13.15
N GLN A 101 0.59 -11.16 13.28
CA GLN A 101 1.52 -11.56 14.34
C GLN A 101 2.97 -11.19 14.02
N CYS A 102 3.27 -10.84 12.76
CA CYS A 102 4.59 -10.38 12.37
C CYS A 102 4.81 -8.95 12.89
N SER A 103 5.68 -8.79 13.89
CA SER A 103 6.05 -7.50 14.46
C SER A 103 7.54 -7.21 14.24
N VAL A 104 7.86 -6.00 13.78
CA VAL A 104 9.22 -5.47 13.84
C VAL A 104 9.41 -4.69 15.14
N LYS A 105 10.62 -4.71 15.69
CA LYS A 105 10.95 -3.87 16.85
C LYS A 105 10.84 -2.40 16.45
N ASN A 106 10.38 -1.55 17.37
CA ASN A 106 10.43 -0.12 17.15
C ASN A 106 11.90 0.30 16.94
N MET A 107 12.17 0.98 15.82
CA MET A 107 13.50 1.47 15.44
C MET A 107 13.68 2.95 15.78
N VAL A 108 12.59 3.67 16.10
CA VAL A 108 12.56 5.11 16.40
C VAL A 108 11.85 5.33 17.73
N SER A 109 12.60 5.77 18.75
CA SER A 109 12.05 6.03 20.07
C SER A 109 11.40 7.42 20.14
N GLU A 110 10.17 7.54 19.65
CA GLU A 110 9.35 8.74 19.77
C GLU A 110 7.93 8.42 20.27
N GLU A 111 7.26 9.39 20.88
CA GLU A 111 5.87 9.26 21.32
C GLU A 111 4.96 9.41 20.10
N THR A 112 4.30 8.32 19.70
CA THR A 112 3.39 8.27 18.54
C THR A 112 1.92 8.22 18.92
N ASP A 113 1.61 8.11 20.21
CA ASP A 113 0.25 7.88 20.70
C ASP A 113 -0.26 9.06 21.54
N GLY A 114 -1.59 9.19 21.62
CA GLY A 114 -2.25 10.19 22.45
C GLY A 114 -2.23 11.62 21.89
N TRP A 115 -2.30 12.60 22.78
CA TRP A 115 -2.32 14.03 22.43
C TRP A 115 -0.89 14.53 22.21
N LEU A 116 -0.50 14.65 20.95
CA LEU A 116 0.81 15.13 20.54
C LEU A 116 0.79 16.64 20.30
N LYS A 117 1.89 17.32 20.62
CA LYS A 117 2.05 18.77 20.35
C LYS A 117 2.34 19.06 18.87
N GLU A 118 2.90 18.08 18.17
CA GLU A 118 3.30 18.12 16.76
C GLU A 118 3.32 16.68 16.23
N LEU A 119 3.35 16.50 14.90
CA LEU A 119 3.37 15.16 14.32
C LEU A 119 4.72 14.46 14.56
N PRO A 120 4.75 13.12 14.70
CA PRO A 120 5.98 12.34 14.76
C PRO A 120 6.95 12.70 13.63
N GLY A 121 8.24 12.77 13.94
CA GLY A 121 9.29 13.21 13.01
C GLY A 121 9.42 14.74 12.80
N MET A 122 8.49 15.58 13.29
CA MET A 122 8.54 17.04 13.09
C MET A 122 9.30 17.81 14.18
N ALA A 123 9.59 17.19 15.33
CA ALA A 123 10.18 17.85 16.51
C ALA A 123 11.55 18.55 16.27
N ASN A 124 12.22 18.26 15.15
CA ASN A 124 13.52 18.84 14.79
C ASN A 124 13.50 19.66 13.49
N MET A 125 12.34 19.88 12.86
CA MET A 125 12.25 20.78 11.73
C MET A 125 12.27 22.22 12.24
N LYS A 126 13.47 22.82 12.25
CA LYS A 126 13.61 24.27 12.44
C LYS A 126 12.78 24.98 11.36
N LYS A 127 11.82 25.79 11.78
CA LYS A 127 11.16 26.77 10.91
C LYS A 127 12.18 27.76 10.34
#